data_AF-A0A1I3LSG2-F1
#
_entry.id   AF-A0A1I3LSG2-F1
#
_cell.length_a   1.000
_cell.length_b   1.000
_cell.length_c   1.000
_cell.angle_alpha   90.00
_cell.angle_beta   90.00
_cell.angle_gamma   90.00
#
_symmetry.space_group_name_H-M   'P 1'
#
loop_
_entity.id
_entity.type
_entity.pdbx_description
1 polymer ?
#
loop_
_entity_poly.entity_id
_entity_poly.type
_entity_poly.pdbx_seq_one_letter_code
_entity_poly.pdbx_strand_id
1 'polypeptide(L)'
;MNAQILIKTANDWFEFTKSKTGQLDFVGKWEKKDQPNVDGAQKLASSTYYTPSYYVYVNSALNCNPVIYVAPDVDVSDKNLFDYLVHIGPLLAAVEAKDSLLAGELYIRRSEVFELFSQVTEYILEPLSVEILFSMCYGRMQETEPEELELVYDSAIEKLDYDSSRESIDQAFIRYFKKNSAKFTLPLVGTNFYNWEHDSVPYALGKLCNNINPEELSTDAKKIRKAKHDFYENLETVVQAEPYNQYDKNSILVTIENPVAKISGNPGLEKAGHIRALAAKIIREAKPKKMNYGGKLASLSGNKIVVELEL
;
A
#
# COMPACT_ATOMS: atom_id res chain seq x y z
N MET A 1 -28.57 10.41 10.42
CA MET A 1 -27.90 9.83 11.59
C MET A 1 -26.59 10.58 11.76
N ASN A 2 -26.22 10.96 12.98
CA ASN A 2 -24.87 11.49 13.21
C ASN A 2 -23.92 10.28 13.25
N ALA A 3 -22.85 10.31 12.46
CA ALA A 3 -21.85 9.26 12.47
C ALA A 3 -21.22 9.13 13.86
N GLN A 4 -21.02 7.90 14.31
CA GLN A 4 -20.57 7.61 15.67
C GLN A 4 -19.05 7.62 15.80
N ILE A 5 -18.36 6.98 14.86
CA ILE A 5 -16.90 6.93 14.78
C ILE A 5 -16.51 7.17 13.33
N LEU A 6 -15.65 8.15 13.10
CA LEU A 6 -15.19 8.53 11.76
C LEU A 6 -13.68 8.43 11.69
N ILE A 7 -13.15 7.87 10.61
CA ILE A 7 -11.72 7.83 10.33
C ILE A 7 -11.45 8.62 9.08
N LYS A 8 -10.65 9.68 9.22
CA LYS A 8 -10.19 10.52 8.12
C LYS A 8 -8.82 10.06 7.63
N THR A 9 -8.71 9.75 6.35
CA THR A 9 -7.42 9.51 5.65
C THR A 9 -7.08 10.73 4.78
N ALA A 10 -6.14 10.59 3.84
CA ALA A 10 -5.70 11.70 2.99
C ALA A 10 -6.85 12.25 2.14
N ASN A 11 -7.63 11.33 1.56
CA ASN A 11 -8.64 11.62 0.56
C ASN A 11 -10.06 11.24 0.98
N ASP A 12 -10.21 10.38 1.99
CA ASP A 12 -11.45 9.69 2.27
C ASP A 12 -11.84 9.76 3.75
N TRP A 13 -13.13 9.52 3.99
CA TRP A 13 -13.72 9.39 5.32
C TRP A 13 -14.43 8.05 5.41
N PHE A 14 -14.21 7.35 6.51
CA PHE A 14 -14.78 6.04 6.80
C PHE A 14 -15.61 6.11 8.06
N GLU A 15 -16.73 5.40 8.09
CA GLU A 15 -17.63 5.37 9.23
C GLU A 15 -17.71 3.98 9.85
N PHE A 16 -17.70 3.99 11.18
CA PHE A 16 -18.01 2.86 12.02
C PHE A 16 -19.12 3.23 12.99
N THR A 17 -19.94 2.23 13.33
CA THR A 17 -20.93 2.34 14.39
C THR A 17 -20.65 1.33 15.48
N LYS A 18 -20.92 1.72 16.73
CA LYS A 18 -20.86 0.83 17.89
C LYS A 18 -22.28 0.58 18.38
N SER A 19 -22.71 -0.68 18.37
CA SER A 19 -23.99 -1.08 18.89
C SER A 19 -24.04 -0.94 20.42
N LYS A 20 -25.25 -0.98 21.01
CA LYS A 20 -25.45 -0.99 22.47
C LYS A 20 -24.81 -2.21 23.15
N THR A 21 -24.67 -3.32 22.44
CA THR A 21 -24.01 -4.54 22.95
C THR A 21 -22.49 -4.50 22.78
N GLY A 22 -21.94 -3.43 22.21
CA GLY A 22 -20.51 -3.23 22.03
C GLY A 22 -19.96 -3.74 20.70
N GLN A 23 -20.81 -4.28 19.82
CA GLN A 23 -20.41 -4.71 18.48
C GLN A 23 -19.98 -3.49 17.66
N LEU A 24 -18.83 -3.60 16.99
CA LEU A 24 -18.34 -2.61 16.04
C LEU A 24 -18.74 -3.06 14.63
N ASP A 25 -19.37 -2.17 13.88
CA ASP A 25 -19.76 -2.43 12.49
C ASP A 25 -19.13 -1.35 11.59
N PHE A 26 -18.61 -1.78 10.43
CA PHE A 26 -18.14 -0.86 9.40
C PHE A 26 -19.31 -0.47 8.49
N VAL A 27 -19.61 0.83 8.45
CA VAL A 27 -20.74 1.37 7.67
C VAL A 27 -20.32 1.60 6.22
N GLY A 28 -19.07 1.99 6.01
CA GLY A 28 -18.51 2.22 4.68
C GLY A 28 -17.75 3.53 4.55
N LYS A 29 -17.47 3.89 3.30
CA LYS A 29 -16.81 5.12 2.91
C LYS A 29 -17.84 6.20 2.59
N TRP A 30 -17.59 7.42 3.06
CA TRP A 30 -18.39 8.59 2.71
C TRP A 30 -18.07 9.08 1.29
N GLU A 31 -19.12 9.49 0.56
CA GLU A 31 -18.97 10.10 -0.76
C GLU A 31 -18.37 11.51 -0.66
N LYS A 32 -17.50 11.88 -1.61
CA LYS A 32 -16.70 13.13 -1.55
C LYS A 32 -17.51 14.42 -1.41
N LYS A 33 -18.81 14.41 -1.75
CA LYS A 33 -19.70 15.57 -1.67
C LYS A 33 -20.31 15.75 -0.27
N ASP A 34 -20.30 14.69 0.54
CA ASP A 34 -20.93 14.67 1.85
C ASP A 34 -19.82 14.63 2.90
N GLN A 35 -19.28 15.80 3.27
CA GLN A 35 -18.30 15.81 4.36
C GLN A 35 -19.02 15.60 5.69
N PRO A 36 -18.58 14.64 6.53
CA PRO A 36 -19.23 14.41 7.80
C PRO A 36 -18.97 15.59 8.75
N ASN A 37 -19.98 15.95 9.55
CA ASN A 37 -19.82 16.92 10.63
C ASN A 37 -19.12 16.24 11.83
N VAL A 38 -17.98 16.77 12.24
CA VAL A 38 -17.19 16.29 13.38
C VAL A 38 -17.15 17.28 14.56
N ASP A 39 -18.04 18.28 14.55
CA ASP A 39 -18.12 19.26 15.63
C ASP A 39 -18.45 18.58 16.97
N GLY A 40 -17.64 18.89 17.98
CA GLY A 40 -17.74 18.29 19.32
C GLY A 40 -17.16 16.89 19.44
N ALA A 41 -16.73 16.25 18.36
CA ALA A 41 -16.12 14.92 18.42
C ALA A 41 -14.76 14.94 19.15
N GLN A 42 -14.49 13.89 19.92
CA GLN A 42 -13.18 13.63 20.48
C GLN A 42 -12.23 13.18 19.37
N LYS A 43 -11.01 13.72 19.36
CA LYS A 43 -10.01 13.44 18.33
C LYS A 43 -8.93 12.50 18.89
N LEU A 44 -8.75 11.35 18.26
CA LEU A 44 -7.70 10.38 18.58
C LEU A 44 -6.67 10.33 17.43
N ALA A 45 -5.41 10.17 17.80
CA ALA A 45 -4.32 9.99 16.84
C ALA A 45 -4.25 8.52 16.39
N SER A 46 -3.92 8.28 15.12
CA SER A 46 -3.56 6.95 14.66
C SER A 46 -2.27 6.46 15.32
N SER A 47 -2.12 5.15 15.34
CA SER A 47 -0.92 4.46 15.78
C SER A 47 0.31 4.83 14.94
N THR A 48 1.50 4.79 15.56
CA THR A 48 2.80 5.08 14.92
C THR A 48 3.37 3.90 14.11
N TYR A 49 2.68 2.76 14.08
CA TYR A 49 3.07 1.59 13.28
C TYR A 49 2.99 1.85 11.76
N TYR A 50 2.29 2.93 11.41
CA TYR A 50 2.35 3.57 10.10
C TYR A 50 2.56 5.07 10.29
N THR A 51 3.54 5.63 9.60
CA THR A 51 3.61 7.08 9.40
C THR A 51 4.27 7.34 8.05
N PRO A 52 3.73 8.26 7.24
CA PRO A 52 4.32 8.60 5.95
C PRO A 52 5.73 9.18 6.10
N SER A 53 6.11 9.67 7.30
CA SER A 53 7.46 10.17 7.57
C SER A 53 8.55 9.09 7.54
N TYR A 54 8.19 7.80 7.60
CA TYR A 54 9.16 6.70 7.42
C TYR A 54 9.50 6.44 5.96
N TYR A 55 8.80 7.10 5.04
CA TYR A 55 8.98 6.97 3.61
C TYR A 55 9.66 8.22 3.04
N VAL A 56 10.58 8.01 2.10
CA VAL A 56 11.06 9.07 1.22
C VAL A 56 9.91 9.50 0.30
N TYR A 57 9.14 8.51 -0.17
CA TYR A 57 7.94 8.71 -0.95
C TYR A 57 6.93 7.58 -0.67
N VAL A 58 5.65 7.93 -0.62
CA VAL A 58 4.53 7.00 -0.62
C VAL A 58 3.42 7.63 -1.45
N ASN A 59 2.61 6.85 -2.13
CA ASN A 59 1.47 7.33 -2.91
C ASN A 59 0.66 8.41 -2.16
N SER A 60 0.22 9.46 -2.87
CA SER A 60 -0.57 10.57 -2.31
C SER A 60 -1.74 10.13 -1.43
N ALA A 61 -2.45 9.06 -1.79
CA ALA A 61 -3.58 8.53 -1.01
C ALA A 61 -3.17 8.01 0.37
N LEU A 62 -1.89 7.67 0.53
CA LEU A 62 -1.30 7.15 1.75
C LEU A 62 -0.47 8.20 2.50
N ASN A 63 -0.19 9.35 1.90
CA ASN A 63 0.65 10.40 2.48
C ASN A 63 -0.06 11.21 3.58
N CYS A 64 -0.60 10.52 4.59
CA CYS A 64 -1.25 11.12 5.75
C CYS A 64 -1.09 10.23 6.99
N ASN A 65 -1.23 10.83 8.18
CA ASN A 65 -1.55 10.09 9.39
C ASN A 65 -3.07 10.11 9.56
N PRO A 66 -3.75 8.96 9.52
CA PRO A 66 -5.19 8.93 9.74
C PRO A 66 -5.59 9.53 11.08
N VAL A 67 -6.78 10.09 11.13
CA VAL A 67 -7.31 10.72 12.35
C VAL A 67 -8.66 10.11 12.66
N ILE A 68 -8.86 9.68 13.91
CA ILE A 68 -10.14 9.16 14.36
C ILE A 68 -10.91 10.26 15.09
N TYR A 69 -12.18 10.41 14.77
CA TYR A 69 -13.14 11.30 15.41
C TYR A 69 -14.23 10.43 16.04
N VAL A 70 -14.45 10.58 17.34
CA VAL A 70 -15.41 9.80 18.12
C VAL A 70 -16.48 10.75 18.65
N ALA A 71 -17.75 10.45 18.37
CA ALA A 71 -18.86 11.26 18.88
C ALA A 71 -18.88 11.27 20.43
N PRO A 72 -19.31 12.37 21.07
CA PRO A 72 -19.22 12.55 22.53
C PRO A 72 -19.90 11.46 23.37
N ASP A 73 -20.93 10.84 22.83
CA ASP A 73 -21.76 9.82 23.46
C ASP A 73 -21.28 8.39 23.21
N VAL A 74 -20.21 8.22 22.43
CA VAL A 74 -19.64 6.90 22.10
C VAL A 74 -18.47 6.59 23.01
N ASP A 75 -18.61 5.52 23.81
CA ASP A 75 -17.54 5.01 24.67
C ASP A 75 -16.58 4.11 23.87
N VAL A 76 -15.31 4.51 23.79
CA VAL A 76 -14.21 3.74 23.18
C VAL A 76 -13.11 3.40 24.20
N SER A 77 -13.44 3.40 25.49
CA SER A 77 -12.47 3.09 26.56
C SER A 77 -12.08 1.61 26.64
N ASP A 78 -12.84 0.71 25.98
CA ASP A 78 -12.45 -0.69 25.84
C ASP A 78 -11.10 -0.82 25.12
N LYS A 79 -10.18 -1.57 25.72
CA LYS A 79 -8.79 -1.69 25.24
C LYS A 79 -8.74 -2.21 23.81
N ASN A 80 -9.51 -3.26 23.51
CA ASN A 80 -9.44 -3.94 22.22
C ASN A 80 -10.02 -3.05 21.12
N LEU A 81 -11.16 -2.42 21.37
CA LEU A 81 -11.76 -1.45 20.45
C LEU A 81 -10.84 -0.25 20.22
N PHE A 82 -10.29 0.34 21.27
CA PHE A 82 -9.37 1.47 21.14
C PHE A 82 -8.16 1.09 20.28
N ASP A 83 -7.53 -0.06 20.58
CA ASP A 83 -6.38 -0.55 19.84
C ASP A 83 -6.72 -0.84 18.37
N TYR A 84 -7.89 -1.40 18.09
CA TYR A 84 -8.36 -1.60 16.72
C TYR A 84 -8.52 -0.28 15.96
N LEU A 85 -9.22 0.70 16.53
CA LEU A 85 -9.51 1.98 15.89
C LEU A 85 -8.25 2.78 15.54
N VAL A 86 -7.23 2.73 16.40
CA VAL A 86 -5.97 3.45 16.13
C VAL A 86 -5.11 2.77 15.05
N HIS A 87 -5.36 1.51 14.72
CA HIS A 87 -4.61 0.74 13.70
C HIS A 87 -5.36 0.55 12.38
N ILE A 88 -6.69 0.58 12.36
CA ILE A 88 -7.48 0.28 11.16
C ILE A 88 -7.40 1.38 10.09
N GLY A 89 -7.16 2.63 10.49
CA GLY A 89 -7.10 3.77 9.56
C GLY A 89 -6.05 3.62 8.44
N PRO A 90 -4.77 3.31 8.76
CA PRO A 90 -3.76 3.03 7.74
C PRO A 90 -4.12 1.84 6.84
N LEU A 91 -4.74 0.79 7.39
CA LEU A 91 -5.15 -0.38 6.63
C LEU A 91 -6.25 -0.03 5.61
N LEU A 92 -7.27 0.71 6.05
CA LEU A 92 -8.32 1.25 5.16
C LEU A 92 -7.71 2.08 4.02
N ALA A 93 -6.76 2.97 4.35
CA ALA A 93 -6.09 3.77 3.35
C ALA A 93 -5.33 2.91 2.32
N ALA A 94 -4.62 1.85 2.78
CA ALA A 94 -3.90 0.92 1.91
C ALA A 94 -4.84 0.13 0.98
N VAL A 95 -5.95 -0.39 1.51
CA VAL A 95 -6.95 -1.11 0.72
C VAL A 95 -7.57 -0.21 -0.35
N GLU A 96 -7.93 1.02 0.01
CA GLU A 96 -8.55 1.98 -0.90
C GLU A 96 -7.58 2.50 -1.95
N ALA A 97 -6.31 2.68 -1.59
CA ALA A 97 -5.23 2.98 -2.53
C ALA A 97 -4.83 1.78 -3.42
N LYS A 98 -5.38 0.59 -3.18
CA LYS A 98 -5.01 -0.67 -3.84
C LYS A 98 -3.53 -1.04 -3.66
N ASP A 99 -2.93 -0.64 -2.53
CA ASP A 99 -1.57 -1.01 -2.16
C ASP A 99 -1.59 -2.35 -1.39
N SER A 100 -1.57 -3.44 -2.15
CA SER A 100 -1.72 -4.80 -1.64
C SER A 100 -0.59 -5.24 -0.71
N LEU A 101 0.66 -4.87 -1.01
CA LEU A 101 1.80 -5.16 -0.14
C LEU A 101 1.67 -4.42 1.18
N LEU A 102 1.38 -3.11 1.16
CA LEU A 102 1.24 -2.34 2.39
C LEU A 102 0.06 -2.82 3.23
N ALA A 103 -1.09 -3.13 2.61
CA ALA A 103 -2.24 -3.68 3.32
C ALA A 103 -1.89 -4.99 4.04
N GLY A 104 -1.23 -5.93 3.35
CA GLY A 104 -0.77 -7.18 3.95
C GLY A 104 0.26 -6.97 5.07
N GLU A 105 1.22 -6.06 4.89
CA GLU A 105 2.21 -5.73 5.92
C GLU A 105 1.60 -5.06 7.14
N LEU A 106 0.59 -4.20 6.97
CA LEU A 106 -0.12 -3.58 8.08
C LEU A 106 -0.94 -4.60 8.86
N TYR A 107 -1.64 -5.49 8.14
CA TYR A 107 -2.39 -6.59 8.73
C TYR A 107 -1.50 -7.47 9.59
N ILE A 108 -0.43 -8.05 9.03
CA ILE A 108 0.41 -9.02 9.75
C ILE A 108 1.13 -8.40 10.96
N ARG A 109 1.45 -7.10 10.91
CA ARG A 109 2.10 -6.40 12.04
C ARG A 109 1.20 -6.33 13.28
N ARG A 110 -0.13 -6.43 13.11
CA ARG A 110 -1.13 -6.29 14.18
C ARG A 110 -2.26 -7.32 14.04
N SER A 111 -1.95 -8.52 13.56
CA SER A 111 -2.96 -9.56 13.30
C SER A 111 -3.80 -9.87 14.54
N GLU A 112 -3.16 -10.01 15.71
CA GLU A 112 -3.83 -10.21 17.00
C GLU A 112 -4.90 -9.16 17.31
N VAL A 113 -4.72 -7.91 16.86
CA VAL A 113 -5.71 -6.83 17.05
C VAL A 113 -6.84 -6.97 16.06
N PHE A 114 -6.51 -7.28 14.81
CA PHE A 114 -7.48 -7.39 13.71
C PHE A 114 -8.36 -8.62 13.82
N GLU A 115 -7.83 -9.73 14.33
CA GLU A 115 -8.52 -11.00 14.56
C GLU A 115 -9.61 -10.89 15.64
N LEU A 116 -9.44 -10.00 16.63
CA LEU A 116 -10.49 -9.70 17.62
C LEU A 116 -11.75 -9.08 16.98
N PHE A 117 -11.62 -8.55 15.77
CA PHE A 117 -12.70 -7.98 14.96
C PHE A 117 -12.73 -8.63 13.58
N SER A 118 -12.54 -9.96 13.53
CA SER A 118 -12.31 -10.74 12.30
C SER A 118 -13.31 -10.43 11.18
N GLN A 119 -14.61 -10.47 11.46
CA GLN A 119 -15.66 -10.21 10.45
C GLN A 119 -15.53 -8.83 9.79
N VAL A 120 -15.26 -7.80 10.60
CA VAL A 120 -15.12 -6.42 10.09
C VAL A 120 -13.82 -6.28 9.30
N THR A 121 -12.73 -6.84 9.82
CA THR A 121 -11.43 -6.78 9.14
C THR A 121 -11.44 -7.56 7.83
N GLU A 122 -12.00 -8.77 7.82
CA GLU A 122 -12.17 -9.58 6.62
C GLU A 122 -12.96 -8.81 5.57
N TYR A 123 -14.12 -8.25 5.93
CA TYR A 123 -14.91 -7.42 5.01
C TYR A 123 -14.12 -6.24 4.43
N ILE A 124 -13.28 -5.59 5.24
CA ILE A 124 -12.41 -4.49 4.78
C ILE A 124 -11.33 -4.98 3.82
N LEU A 125 -10.72 -6.15 4.08
CA LEU A 125 -9.64 -6.71 3.26
C LEU A 125 -10.13 -7.39 2.00
N GLU A 126 -11.37 -7.92 2.03
CA GLU A 126 -11.99 -8.73 0.98
C GLU A 126 -11.79 -8.13 -0.42
N PRO A 127 -12.02 -6.82 -0.68
CA PRO A 127 -11.91 -6.25 -2.03
C PRO A 127 -10.50 -6.24 -2.63
N LEU A 128 -9.47 -6.60 -1.87
CA LEU A 128 -8.06 -6.68 -2.29
C LEU A 128 -7.41 -8.00 -1.87
N SER A 129 -8.20 -9.00 -1.43
CA SER A 129 -7.66 -10.21 -0.77
C SER A 129 -6.72 -11.02 -1.67
N VAL A 130 -7.08 -11.21 -2.95
CA VAL A 130 -6.27 -11.95 -3.93
C VAL A 130 -4.93 -11.26 -4.14
N GLU A 131 -4.93 -9.94 -4.33
CA GLU A 131 -3.73 -9.15 -4.53
C GLU A 131 -2.84 -9.10 -3.28
N ILE A 132 -3.44 -8.99 -2.09
CA ILE A 132 -2.71 -9.04 -0.81
C ILE A 132 -2.02 -10.39 -0.67
N LEU A 133 -2.76 -11.49 -0.83
CA LEU A 133 -2.22 -12.84 -0.73
C LEU A 133 -1.07 -13.04 -1.72
N PHE A 134 -1.26 -12.62 -2.98
CA PHE A 134 -0.22 -12.73 -4.00
C PHE A 134 1.04 -11.93 -3.65
N SER A 135 0.87 -10.67 -3.22
CA SER A 135 1.98 -9.77 -2.90
C SER A 135 2.80 -10.27 -1.72
N MET A 136 2.13 -10.81 -0.71
CA MET A 136 2.76 -11.31 0.51
C MET A 136 3.46 -12.65 0.29
N CYS A 137 2.83 -13.62 -0.39
CA CYS A 137 3.42 -14.95 -0.59
C CYS A 137 4.51 -14.97 -1.67
N TYR A 138 4.33 -14.23 -2.77
CA TYR A 138 5.22 -14.32 -3.94
C TYR A 138 6.09 -13.08 -4.16
N GLY A 139 5.65 -11.92 -3.67
CA GLY A 139 6.35 -10.64 -3.86
C GLY A 139 7.37 -10.34 -2.77
N ARG A 140 6.98 -10.52 -1.51
CA ARG A 140 7.80 -10.19 -0.33
C ARG A 140 9.09 -11.02 -0.29
N MET A 141 10.15 -10.46 0.30
CA MET A 141 11.43 -11.16 0.49
C MET A 141 11.37 -12.22 1.59
N GLN A 142 10.58 -11.97 2.63
CA GLN A 142 10.28 -12.95 3.65
C GLN A 142 9.14 -13.81 3.14
N GLU A 143 9.36 -15.12 3.11
CA GLU A 143 8.31 -16.08 2.79
C GLU A 143 7.23 -15.99 3.87
N THR A 144 5.99 -15.86 3.41
CA THR A 144 4.79 -15.84 4.23
C THR A 144 3.93 -16.96 3.68
N GLU A 145 3.70 -17.97 4.50
CA GLU A 145 2.79 -19.05 4.12
C GLU A 145 1.36 -18.48 4.00
N PRO A 146 0.56 -18.90 3.01
CA PRO A 146 -0.79 -18.40 2.82
C PRO A 146 -1.66 -18.41 4.10
N GLU A 147 -1.49 -19.45 4.92
CA GLU A 147 -2.22 -19.67 6.17
C GLU A 147 -1.86 -18.66 7.27
N GLU A 148 -0.69 -18.00 7.20
CA GLU A 148 -0.34 -16.92 8.13
C GLU A 148 -1.21 -15.66 7.92
N LEU A 149 -1.96 -15.61 6.82
CA LEU A 149 -2.84 -14.50 6.47
C LEU A 149 -4.31 -14.90 6.61
N GLU A 150 -4.69 -15.54 7.72
CA GLU A 150 -6.02 -16.16 7.93
C GLU A 150 -7.20 -15.36 7.36
N LEU A 151 -7.37 -14.09 7.78
CA LEU A 151 -8.51 -13.24 7.33
C LEU A 151 -8.45 -12.82 5.86
N VAL A 152 -7.30 -12.95 5.21
CA VAL A 152 -7.13 -12.69 3.77
C VAL A 152 -7.31 -13.99 2.99
N TYR A 153 -6.82 -15.11 3.54
CA TYR A 153 -6.70 -16.38 2.86
C TYR A 153 -8.06 -16.90 2.42
N ASP A 154 -9.03 -16.99 3.33
CA ASP A 154 -10.36 -17.54 3.03
C ASP A 154 -11.05 -16.76 1.90
N SER A 155 -11.11 -15.44 2.06
CA SER A 155 -11.63 -14.51 1.05
C SER A 155 -10.87 -14.57 -0.29
N ALA A 156 -9.56 -14.81 -0.28
CA ALA A 156 -8.76 -14.92 -1.50
C ALA A 156 -8.97 -16.27 -2.20
N ILE A 157 -9.00 -17.37 -1.47
CA ILE A 157 -9.22 -18.72 -1.99
C ILE A 157 -10.60 -18.86 -2.62
N GLU A 158 -11.63 -18.27 -1.99
CA GLU A 158 -12.97 -18.21 -2.57
C GLU A 158 -12.96 -17.46 -3.92
N LYS A 159 -12.34 -16.28 -3.97
CA LYS A 159 -12.24 -15.47 -5.21
C LYS A 159 -11.39 -16.11 -6.29
N LEU A 160 -10.37 -16.88 -5.90
CA LEU A 160 -9.58 -17.69 -6.81
C LEU A 160 -10.38 -18.88 -7.34
N ASP A 161 -11.46 -19.30 -6.67
CA ASP A 161 -12.16 -20.57 -6.93
C ASP A 161 -11.16 -21.73 -6.86
N TYR A 162 -10.35 -21.75 -5.80
CA TYR A 162 -9.25 -22.71 -5.63
C TYR A 162 -9.73 -24.04 -5.04
N ASP A 163 -9.41 -25.13 -5.74
CA ASP A 163 -9.65 -26.51 -5.29
C ASP A 163 -8.32 -27.27 -5.23
N SER A 164 -7.85 -27.54 -4.02
CA SER A 164 -6.57 -28.20 -3.75
C SER A 164 -6.49 -29.64 -4.27
N SER A 165 -7.62 -30.27 -4.59
CA SER A 165 -7.66 -31.60 -5.23
C SER A 165 -7.39 -31.55 -6.74
N ARG A 166 -7.50 -30.37 -7.37
CA ARG A 166 -7.43 -30.19 -8.83
C ARG A 166 -6.21 -29.43 -9.29
N GLU A 167 -5.77 -28.43 -8.52
CA GLU A 167 -4.69 -27.55 -8.91
C GLU A 167 -3.83 -27.13 -7.71
N SER A 168 -2.64 -26.60 -7.99
CA SER A 168 -1.86 -25.88 -6.98
C SER A 168 -2.33 -24.43 -6.86
N ILE A 169 -2.01 -23.77 -5.75
CA ILE A 169 -2.32 -22.35 -5.57
C ILE A 169 -1.66 -21.46 -6.64
N ASP A 170 -0.43 -21.80 -7.07
CA ASP A 170 0.24 -21.15 -8.22
C ASP A 170 -0.63 -21.23 -9.49
N GLN A 171 -1.21 -22.40 -9.78
CA GLN A 171 -2.07 -22.61 -10.94
C GLN A 171 -3.37 -21.80 -10.84
N ALA A 172 -3.93 -21.69 -9.64
CA ALA A 172 -5.11 -20.86 -9.39
C ALA A 172 -4.83 -19.38 -9.66
N PHE A 173 -3.69 -18.84 -9.18
CA PHE A 173 -3.25 -17.48 -9.51
C PHE A 173 -3.03 -17.28 -11.00
N ILE A 174 -2.35 -18.23 -11.68
CA ILE A 174 -2.14 -18.17 -13.13
C ILE A 174 -3.48 -18.12 -13.87
N ARG A 175 -4.44 -18.97 -13.49
CA ARG A 175 -5.80 -19.01 -14.06
C ARG A 175 -6.54 -17.70 -13.82
N TYR A 176 -6.48 -17.18 -12.60
CA TYR A 176 -7.13 -15.93 -12.22
C TYR A 176 -6.59 -14.75 -13.03
N PHE A 177 -5.27 -14.57 -13.06
CA PHE A 177 -4.63 -13.48 -13.80
C PHE A 177 -4.75 -13.63 -15.32
N LYS A 178 -4.96 -14.83 -15.87
CA LYS A 178 -5.30 -14.97 -17.30
C LYS A 178 -6.62 -14.27 -17.63
N LYS A 179 -7.62 -14.42 -16.76
CA LYS A 179 -9.00 -13.95 -16.98
C LYS A 179 -9.23 -12.52 -16.53
N ASN A 180 -8.57 -12.09 -15.45
CA ASN A 180 -8.79 -10.79 -14.82
C ASN A 180 -7.66 -9.80 -15.15
N SER A 181 -8.00 -8.51 -15.12
CA SER A 181 -6.99 -7.48 -14.87
C SER A 181 -6.71 -7.48 -13.37
N ALA A 182 -5.44 -7.34 -13.00
CA ALA A 182 -5.03 -7.32 -11.61
C ALA A 182 -4.01 -6.21 -11.42
N LYS A 183 -4.09 -5.56 -10.27
CA LYS A 183 -3.25 -4.43 -9.92
C LYS A 183 -2.77 -4.61 -8.49
N PHE A 184 -1.47 -4.78 -8.32
CA PHE A 184 -0.86 -5.06 -7.03
C PHE A 184 0.48 -4.35 -6.88
N THR A 185 0.93 -4.21 -5.65
CA THR A 185 2.23 -3.62 -5.32
C THR A 185 3.23 -4.71 -4.95
N LEU A 186 4.45 -4.63 -5.48
CA LEU A 186 5.51 -5.61 -5.25
C LEU A 186 6.82 -4.91 -4.91
N PRO A 187 7.59 -5.42 -3.94
CA PRO A 187 8.92 -4.90 -3.68
C PRO A 187 9.89 -5.37 -4.78
N LEU A 188 10.89 -4.54 -5.08
CA LEU A 188 11.96 -4.89 -5.98
C LEU A 188 13.04 -5.72 -5.29
N VAL A 189 13.67 -6.61 -6.06
CA VAL A 189 14.85 -7.38 -5.66
C VAL A 189 16.06 -7.01 -6.52
N GLY A 190 17.27 -7.26 -5.99
CA GLY A 190 18.52 -6.96 -6.68
C GLY A 190 18.82 -5.46 -6.80
N THR A 191 18.16 -4.62 -6.01
CA THR A 191 18.34 -3.16 -5.99
C THR A 191 19.79 -2.75 -5.68
N ASN A 192 20.47 -3.54 -4.84
CA ASN A 192 21.87 -3.37 -4.45
C ASN A 192 22.89 -3.58 -5.59
N PHE A 193 22.46 -4.14 -6.73
CA PHE A 193 23.32 -4.31 -7.91
C PHE A 193 23.22 -3.13 -8.89
N TYR A 194 22.39 -2.13 -8.59
CA TYR A 194 22.17 -0.99 -9.46
C TYR A 194 22.51 0.33 -8.76
N ASN A 195 22.88 1.32 -9.57
CA ASN A 195 23.24 2.66 -9.12
C ASN A 195 22.02 3.53 -8.78
N TRP A 196 20.81 2.96 -8.78
CA TRP A 196 19.61 3.69 -8.45
C TRP A 196 19.60 3.97 -6.94
N GLU A 197 20.01 5.18 -6.57
CA GLU A 197 20.14 5.61 -5.18
C GLU A 197 18.77 5.66 -4.48
N HIS A 198 18.50 4.67 -3.64
CA HIS A 198 17.31 4.62 -2.79
C HIS A 198 17.54 5.23 -1.40
N ASP A 199 18.81 5.35 -0.97
CA ASP A 199 19.20 5.73 0.39
C ASP A 199 19.45 7.22 0.59
N SER A 200 19.38 8.03 -0.47
CA SER A 200 19.62 9.46 -0.36
C SER A 200 18.54 10.26 -1.09
N VAL A 201 17.89 11.19 -0.38
CA VAL A 201 17.15 12.26 -1.03
C VAL A 201 18.18 13.04 -1.85
N PRO A 202 18.00 13.19 -3.18
CA PRO A 202 18.93 13.93 -4.01
C PRO A 202 19.33 15.24 -3.33
N TYR A 203 20.63 15.50 -3.28
CA TYR A 203 21.19 16.62 -2.52
C TYR A 203 20.48 17.95 -2.81
N ALA A 204 20.09 18.18 -4.06
CA ALA A 204 19.33 19.35 -4.50
C ALA A 204 17.92 19.43 -3.89
N LEU A 205 17.19 18.31 -3.73
CA LEU A 205 15.93 18.28 -2.98
C LEU A 205 16.17 18.51 -1.50
N GLY A 206 17.29 18.02 -0.95
CA GLY A 206 17.74 18.32 0.41
C GLY A 206 17.89 19.84 0.65
N LYS A 207 18.49 20.55 -0.30
CA LYS A 207 18.70 22.01 -0.24
C LYS A 207 17.43 22.86 -0.27
N LEU A 208 16.28 22.31 -0.66
CA LEU A 208 15.01 23.05 -0.58
C LEU A 208 14.74 23.54 0.85
N CYS A 209 15.19 22.78 1.86
CA CYS A 209 15.06 23.16 3.26
C CYS A 209 15.90 24.39 3.67
N ASN A 210 16.91 24.76 2.89
CA ASN A 210 17.76 25.93 3.19
C ASN A 210 17.06 27.26 2.93
N ASN A 211 15.95 27.25 2.19
CA ASN A 211 15.19 28.44 1.83
C ASN A 211 13.97 28.67 2.74
N ILE A 212 13.88 27.96 3.87
CA ILE A 212 12.77 28.10 4.82
C ILE A 212 12.92 29.43 5.55
N ASN A 213 11.91 30.31 5.42
CA ASN A 213 11.82 31.48 6.28
C ASN A 213 11.32 31.05 7.68
N PRO A 214 12.05 31.33 8.78
CA PRO A 214 11.60 31.02 10.14
C PRO A 214 10.22 31.60 10.47
N GLU A 215 9.87 32.77 9.92
CA GLU A 215 8.58 33.43 10.13
C GLU A 215 7.43 32.72 9.39
N GLU A 216 7.72 32.00 8.30
CA GLU A 216 6.74 31.25 7.50
C GLU A 216 6.93 29.73 7.58
N LEU A 217 7.62 29.24 8.64
CA LEU A 217 8.09 27.86 8.77
C LEU A 217 7.04 26.80 8.38
N SER A 218 5.80 26.94 8.87
CA SER A 218 4.72 25.98 8.60
C SER A 218 4.29 25.97 7.13
N THR A 219 4.23 27.14 6.50
CA THR A 219 3.84 27.30 5.10
C THR A 219 4.95 26.79 4.18
N ASP A 220 6.19 27.19 4.42
CA ASP A 220 7.33 26.76 3.61
C ASP A 220 7.63 25.27 3.75
N ALA A 221 7.52 24.71 4.96
CA ALA A 221 7.65 23.27 5.17
C ALA A 221 6.56 22.46 4.43
N LYS A 222 5.33 22.99 4.30
CA LYS A 222 4.28 22.34 3.48
C LYS A 222 4.62 22.39 1.99
N LYS A 223 5.04 23.55 1.48
CA LYS A 223 5.44 23.73 0.07
C LYS A 223 6.60 22.79 -0.30
N ILE A 224 7.64 22.72 0.54
CA ILE A 224 8.81 21.87 0.31
C ILE A 224 8.44 20.39 0.33
N ARG A 225 7.63 19.95 1.32
CA ARG A 225 7.16 18.56 1.37
C ARG A 225 6.36 18.19 0.13
N LYS A 226 5.45 19.08 -0.31
CA LYS A 226 4.70 18.88 -1.54
C LYS A 226 5.61 18.80 -2.77
N ALA A 227 6.57 19.71 -2.93
CA ALA A 227 7.49 19.70 -4.07
C ALA A 227 8.33 18.42 -4.12
N LYS A 228 8.83 17.94 -2.97
CA LYS A 228 9.54 16.65 -2.87
C LYS A 228 8.63 15.48 -3.25
N HIS A 229 7.42 15.46 -2.71
CA HIS A 229 6.46 14.40 -2.98
C HIS A 229 6.06 14.35 -4.46
N ASP A 230 5.65 15.50 -5.03
CA ASP A 230 5.30 15.65 -6.45
C ASP A 230 6.47 15.25 -7.36
N PHE A 231 7.73 15.50 -6.96
CA PHE A 231 8.90 15.07 -7.72
C PHE A 231 8.97 13.54 -7.87
N TYR A 232 8.85 12.80 -6.76
CA TYR A 232 8.89 11.34 -6.78
C TYR A 232 7.65 10.72 -7.44
N GLU A 233 6.46 11.31 -7.22
CA GLU A 233 5.20 10.84 -7.82
C GLU A 233 5.23 10.88 -9.36
N ASN A 234 6.02 11.81 -9.91
CA ASN A 234 6.17 12.01 -11.34
C ASN A 234 7.40 11.32 -11.96
N LEU A 235 8.12 10.48 -11.22
CA LEU A 235 9.19 9.66 -11.82
C LEU A 235 8.57 8.63 -12.78
N GLU A 236 9.04 8.63 -14.03
CA GLU A 236 8.68 7.61 -15.00
C GLU A 236 9.20 6.25 -14.52
N THR A 237 8.34 5.24 -14.62
CA THR A 237 8.63 3.87 -14.21
C THR A 237 8.22 2.96 -15.36
N VAL A 238 9.13 2.11 -15.82
CA VAL A 238 8.90 1.13 -16.87
C VAL A 238 9.14 -0.26 -16.30
N VAL A 239 8.13 -1.12 -16.46
CA VAL A 239 8.15 -2.52 -16.03
C VAL A 239 8.06 -3.40 -17.27
N GLN A 240 9.06 -4.23 -17.51
CA GLN A 240 9.15 -5.03 -18.74
C GLN A 240 9.66 -6.44 -18.49
N ALA A 241 9.16 -7.38 -19.29
CA ALA A 241 9.70 -8.73 -19.31
C ALA A 241 11.04 -8.81 -20.05
N GLU A 242 11.94 -9.66 -19.55
CA GLU A 242 13.21 -9.98 -20.20
C GLU A 242 13.28 -11.48 -20.53
N PRO A 243 12.55 -11.97 -21.56
CA PRO A 243 12.49 -13.41 -21.88
C PRO A 243 13.83 -14.03 -22.30
N TYR A 244 14.82 -13.20 -22.63
CA TYR A 244 16.18 -13.61 -23.02
C TYR A 244 17.20 -13.36 -21.92
N ASN A 245 16.76 -13.05 -20.69
CA ASN A 245 17.65 -12.95 -19.56
C ASN A 245 18.34 -14.32 -19.33
N GLN A 246 19.66 -14.30 -19.22
CA GLN A 246 20.50 -15.51 -19.16
C GLN A 246 20.33 -16.33 -17.88
N TYR A 247 19.75 -15.74 -16.83
CA TYR A 247 19.60 -16.38 -15.52
C TYR A 247 18.14 -16.81 -15.25
N ASP A 248 17.17 -16.00 -15.66
CA ASP A 248 15.75 -16.29 -15.49
C ASP A 248 14.92 -15.82 -16.69
N LYS A 249 14.40 -16.77 -17.47
CA LYS A 249 13.51 -16.49 -18.62
C LYS A 249 12.20 -15.80 -18.24
N ASN A 250 11.83 -15.83 -16.96
CA ASN A 250 10.64 -15.15 -16.44
C ASN A 250 10.97 -13.78 -15.86
N SER A 251 12.21 -13.32 -15.94
CA SER A 251 12.65 -12.04 -15.39
C SER A 251 11.73 -10.89 -15.83
N ILE A 252 11.35 -10.05 -14.88
CA ILE A 252 10.64 -8.79 -15.10
C ILE A 252 11.51 -7.68 -14.52
N LEU A 253 12.13 -6.90 -15.40
CA LEU A 253 12.96 -5.76 -15.07
C LEU A 253 12.08 -4.55 -14.75
N VAL A 254 12.50 -3.80 -13.73
CA VAL A 254 11.95 -2.49 -13.39
C VAL A 254 13.02 -1.44 -13.56
N THR A 255 12.70 -0.42 -14.36
CA THR A 255 13.52 0.78 -14.54
C THR A 255 12.75 2.00 -14.10
N ILE A 256 13.43 2.93 -13.44
CA ILE A 256 12.83 4.16 -12.91
C ILE A 256 13.75 5.32 -13.31
N GLU A 257 13.19 6.48 -13.61
CA GLU A 257 14.00 7.69 -13.81
C GLU A 257 14.97 7.91 -12.64
N ASN A 258 16.23 8.21 -12.96
CA ASN A 258 17.20 8.55 -11.95
C ASN A 258 16.89 9.94 -11.34
N PRO A 259 16.67 10.04 -10.02
CA PRO A 259 16.33 11.31 -9.37
C PRO A 259 17.37 12.42 -9.58
N VAL A 260 18.68 12.10 -9.52
CA VAL A 260 19.78 13.06 -9.69
C VAL A 260 19.87 13.55 -11.13
N ALA A 261 19.73 12.65 -12.10
CA ALA A 261 19.75 12.97 -13.52
C ALA A 261 18.56 13.87 -13.91
N LYS A 262 17.35 13.55 -13.41
CA LYS A 262 16.14 14.34 -13.63
C LYS A 262 16.28 15.77 -13.09
N ILE A 263 16.82 15.95 -11.88
CA ILE A 263 17.06 17.29 -11.32
C ILE A 263 18.11 18.06 -12.12
N SER A 264 19.10 17.36 -12.66
CA SER A 264 20.14 17.96 -13.51
C SER A 264 19.64 18.31 -14.92
N GLY A 265 18.36 18.09 -15.22
CA GLY A 265 17.74 18.39 -16.52
C GLY A 265 18.02 17.33 -17.59
N ASN A 266 18.52 16.16 -17.22
CA ASN A 266 18.80 15.04 -18.13
C ASN A 266 18.06 13.77 -17.65
N PRO A 267 16.71 13.74 -17.73
CA PRO A 267 15.93 12.59 -17.30
C PRO A 267 16.31 11.35 -18.12
N GLY A 268 16.61 10.25 -17.42
CA GLY A 268 16.93 8.97 -18.03
C GLY A 268 16.51 7.82 -17.14
N LEU A 269 15.98 6.76 -17.76
CA LEU A 269 15.62 5.52 -17.08
C LEU A 269 16.88 4.74 -16.68
N GLU A 270 16.93 4.33 -15.43
CA GLU A 270 17.97 3.44 -14.91
C GLU A 270 17.34 2.17 -14.34
N LYS A 271 18.10 1.07 -14.34
CA LYS A 271 17.66 -0.18 -13.70
C LYS A 271 17.51 0.05 -12.21
N ALA A 272 16.32 -0.20 -11.67
CA ALA A 272 16.02 -0.07 -10.26
C ALA A 272 16.01 -1.42 -9.55
N GLY A 273 15.66 -2.50 -10.26
CA GLY A 273 15.59 -3.84 -9.71
C GLY A 273 14.74 -4.76 -10.58
N HIS A 274 14.39 -5.92 -10.03
CA HIS A 274 13.53 -6.90 -10.67
C HIS A 274 12.34 -7.25 -9.77
N ILE A 275 11.27 -7.77 -10.37
CA ILE A 275 10.24 -8.47 -9.61
C ILE A 275 10.80 -9.81 -9.13
N ARG A 276 10.48 -10.22 -7.88
CA ARG A 276 10.92 -11.50 -7.32
C ARG A 276 10.55 -12.65 -8.25
N ALA A 277 11.48 -13.59 -8.46
CA ALA A 277 11.34 -14.67 -9.45
C ALA A 277 10.07 -15.52 -9.26
N LEU A 278 9.63 -15.73 -8.01
CA LEU A 278 8.40 -16.47 -7.70
C LEU A 278 7.16 -15.77 -8.28
N ALA A 279 6.97 -14.48 -8.00
CA ALA A 279 5.89 -13.68 -8.58
C ALA A 279 6.04 -13.57 -10.11
N ALA A 280 7.26 -13.32 -10.59
CA ALA A 280 7.54 -13.16 -12.00
C ALA A 280 7.16 -14.40 -12.82
N LYS A 281 7.45 -15.61 -12.32
CA LYS A 281 7.03 -16.88 -12.93
C LYS A 281 5.51 -16.92 -13.14
N ILE A 282 4.72 -16.68 -12.09
CA ILE A 282 3.25 -16.69 -12.16
C ILE A 282 2.74 -15.64 -13.15
N ILE A 283 3.26 -14.42 -13.08
CA ILE A 283 2.88 -13.32 -13.96
C ILE A 283 3.17 -13.66 -15.44
N ARG A 284 4.36 -14.19 -15.73
CA ARG A 284 4.79 -14.55 -17.09
C ARG A 284 4.00 -15.73 -17.64
N GLU A 285 3.67 -16.71 -16.82
CA GLU A 285 2.81 -17.83 -17.23
C GLU A 285 1.35 -17.39 -17.45
N ALA A 286 0.87 -16.40 -16.70
CA ALA A 286 -0.45 -15.81 -16.89
C ALA A 286 -0.55 -14.92 -18.14
N LYS A 287 0.49 -14.11 -18.41
CA LYS A 287 0.55 -13.15 -19.53
C LYS A 287 1.80 -13.35 -20.40
N PRO A 288 1.99 -14.50 -21.07
CA PRO A 288 3.26 -14.87 -21.72
C PRO A 288 3.67 -13.96 -22.89
N LYS A 289 2.70 -13.35 -23.57
CA LYS A 289 2.94 -12.44 -24.70
C LYS A 289 3.13 -10.98 -24.28
N LYS A 290 2.84 -10.62 -23.02
CA LYS A 290 2.93 -9.24 -22.54
C LYS A 290 4.39 -8.92 -22.24
N MET A 291 4.98 -7.96 -22.96
CA MET A 291 6.37 -7.56 -22.76
C MET A 291 6.52 -6.32 -21.89
N ASN A 292 5.48 -5.50 -21.78
CA ASN A 292 5.44 -4.29 -20.98
C ASN A 292 4.22 -4.36 -20.06
N TYR A 293 4.39 -3.98 -18.81
CA TYR A 293 3.36 -3.93 -17.79
C TYR A 293 3.14 -2.48 -17.38
N GLY A 294 1.88 -2.11 -17.11
CA GLY A 294 1.60 -0.84 -16.47
C GLY A 294 2.32 -0.82 -15.12
N GLY A 295 3.04 0.26 -14.82
CA GLY A 295 3.83 0.33 -13.61
C GLY A 295 4.05 1.74 -13.14
N LYS A 296 4.11 1.90 -11.82
CA LYS A 296 4.37 3.19 -11.18
C LYS A 296 5.10 2.99 -9.86
N LEU A 297 5.94 3.94 -9.48
CA LEU A 297 6.51 3.95 -8.14
C LEU A 297 5.36 4.08 -7.11
N ALA A 298 5.23 3.09 -6.24
CA ALA A 298 4.20 3.07 -5.20
C ALA A 298 4.73 3.64 -3.88
N SER A 299 5.92 3.20 -3.48
CA SER A 299 6.61 3.76 -2.33
C SER A 299 8.12 3.55 -2.39
N LEU A 300 8.83 4.40 -1.65
CA LEU A 300 10.26 4.38 -1.43
C LEU A 300 10.53 4.58 0.05
N SER A 301 11.11 3.57 0.69
CA SER A 301 11.68 3.65 2.05
C SER A 301 13.15 3.28 2.02
N GLY A 302 13.90 3.56 3.09
CA GLY A 302 15.36 3.39 3.15
C GLY A 302 15.90 1.96 3.03
N ASN A 303 15.08 1.00 2.62
CA ASN A 303 15.52 -0.35 2.26
C ASN A 303 14.62 -1.04 1.22
N LYS A 304 13.60 -0.35 0.70
CA LYS A 304 12.58 -0.97 -0.16
C LYS A 304 12.09 0.02 -1.20
N ILE A 305 12.20 -0.41 -2.44
CA ILE A 305 11.52 0.21 -3.58
C ILE A 305 10.30 -0.67 -3.85
N VAL A 306 9.12 -0.09 -3.84
CA VAL A 306 7.87 -0.79 -4.16
C VAL A 306 7.28 -0.18 -5.41
N VAL A 307 6.94 -1.01 -6.37
CA VAL A 307 6.22 -0.59 -7.56
C VAL A 307 4.84 -1.20 -7.59
N GLU A 308 3.91 -0.42 -8.11
CA GLU A 308 2.63 -0.88 -8.58
C GLU A 308 2.83 -1.57 -9.93
N LEU A 309 2.13 -2.69 -10.17
CA LEU A 309 2.17 -3.47 -11.39
C LEU A 309 0.75 -3.81 -11.85
N GLU A 310 0.48 -3.63 -13.15
CA GLU A 310 -0.81 -3.90 -13.79
C GLU A 310 -0.72 -4.98 -14.90
N LEU A 311 -1.47 -6.07 -14.73
CA LEU A 311 -1.47 -7.27 -15.59
C LEU A 311 -2.43 -7.22 -16.78
#